data_AF-A0A954KPY7-F1
#
_entry.id   AF-A0A954KPY7-F1
#
_cell.length_a   1.000
_cell.length_b   1.000
_cell.length_c   1.000
_cell.angle_alpha   90.00
_cell.angle_beta   90.00
_cell.angle_gamma   90.00
#
_symmetry.space_group_name_H-M   'P 1'
#
loop_
_entity.id
_entity.type
_entity.pdbx_description
1 polymer ?
#
loop_
_entity_poly.entity_id
_entity_poly.type
_entity_poly.pdbx_seq_one_letter_code
_entity_poly.pdbx_strand_id
1 'polypeptide(L)'
;MKNRLHPFGRSRILWSPGSVGCLIMVFAAAVASTVTNSHAGFFFQGEKAADDTAETELANLKAEKDDELDLATERLLQILRRRPHFGTAFDRLYQQLAIDQQLSTTIDRLAVEADGGAKDNSASAATLAGMLQLHRGHQKQAIALLQTATLRQPDDAIAHWYLGKAFIVDQQREPAVAALRRGLELPASRGDLID
;
A
#
# COMPACT_ATOMS: atom_id res chain seq x y z
N MET A 1 10.08 58.61 20.33
CA MET A 1 9.73 58.51 18.90
C MET A 1 8.57 57.52 18.76
N LYS A 2 7.32 58.02 18.65
CA LYS A 2 6.36 57.79 17.54
C LYS A 2 6.12 56.29 17.23
N ASN A 3 4.94 55.74 17.58
CA ASN A 3 3.73 55.63 16.72
C ASN A 3 4.03 54.97 15.36
N ARG A 4 3.30 54.01 14.80
CA ARG A 4 1.90 53.58 14.96
C ARG A 4 1.66 52.40 13.98
N LEU A 5 0.64 51.57 14.27
CA LEU A 5 -0.33 50.98 13.33
C LEU A 5 0.10 49.89 12.31
N HIS A 6 -0.44 48.68 12.52
CA HIS A 6 -0.96 47.76 11.47
C HIS A 6 -2.13 48.43 10.69
N PRO A 7 -2.82 47.87 9.64
CA PRO A 7 -2.83 46.49 9.10
C PRO A 7 -3.03 46.38 7.55
N PHE A 8 -3.32 45.15 7.07
CA PHE A 8 -4.07 44.72 5.86
C PHE A 8 -3.31 43.97 4.75
N GLY A 9 -3.93 42.85 4.34
CA GLY A 9 -3.55 42.05 3.19
C GLY A 9 -4.19 40.66 3.09
N ARG A 10 -5.36 40.41 3.71
CA ARG A 10 -6.15 39.18 3.42
C ARG A 10 -6.88 39.37 2.10
N SER A 11 -6.42 38.70 1.04
CA SER A 11 -7.11 38.60 -0.24
C SER A 11 -8.36 37.73 -0.08
N ARG A 12 -9.50 38.39 0.05
CA ARG A 12 -10.85 37.82 0.02
C ARG A 12 -11.21 37.62 -1.45
N ILE A 13 -11.19 36.37 -1.93
CA ILE A 13 -11.67 36.03 -3.28
C ILE A 13 -13.18 36.18 -3.26
N LEU A 14 -13.63 37.21 -3.97
CA LEU A 14 -15.03 37.58 -4.17
C LEU A 14 -15.57 36.71 -5.33
N TRP A 15 -16.47 35.78 -5.06
CA TRP A 15 -17.22 35.10 -6.11
C TRP A 15 -18.55 35.85 -6.30
N SER A 16 -18.70 36.47 -7.47
CA SER A 16 -19.93 37.12 -7.94
C SER A 16 -20.64 36.16 -8.91
N PRO A 17 -21.93 35.83 -8.71
CA PRO A 17 -22.69 35.11 -9.72
C PRO A 17 -23.32 36.13 -10.68
N GLY A 18 -22.88 36.12 -11.93
CA GLY A 18 -23.37 37.00 -13.00
C GLY A 18 -23.52 36.26 -14.31
N SER A 19 -24.76 35.84 -14.57
CA SER A 19 -25.40 35.35 -15.79
C SER A 19 -24.80 35.77 -17.15
N VAL A 20 -24.56 34.79 -18.03
CA VAL A 20 -24.96 34.71 -19.47
C VAL A 20 -24.70 33.23 -19.87
N GLY A 21 -25.55 32.41 -20.47
CA GLY A 21 -26.71 32.60 -21.33
C GLY A 21 -26.50 31.76 -22.61
N CYS A 22 -27.24 30.66 -22.77
CA CYS A 22 -27.54 30.01 -24.06
C CYS A 22 -28.68 29.00 -23.80
N LEU A 23 -29.95 29.35 -24.07
CA LEU A 23 -30.67 28.98 -25.30
C LEU A 23 -30.27 27.58 -25.78
N ILE A 24 -31.16 26.58 -25.77
CA ILE A 24 -32.24 26.46 -26.75
C ILE A 24 -33.49 25.87 -26.08
N MET A 25 -34.61 26.54 -26.34
CA MET A 25 -35.96 26.11 -26.01
C MET A 25 -36.69 25.80 -27.33
N VAL A 26 -37.66 24.88 -27.22
CA VAL A 26 -38.89 24.70 -28.02
C VAL A 26 -38.91 23.69 -29.18
N PHE A 27 -39.78 22.67 -28.98
CA PHE A 27 -40.87 22.13 -29.84
C PHE A 27 -40.88 20.60 -29.76
N ALA A 28 -41.96 19.83 -29.53
CA ALA A 28 -43.40 20.08 -29.38
C ALA A 28 -44.02 18.82 -28.71
N ALA A 29 -45.02 18.93 -27.81
CA ALA A 29 -46.45 18.56 -28.00
C ALA A 29 -46.71 17.23 -28.75
N ALA A 30 -47.59 16.30 -28.38
CA ALA A 30 -48.70 16.16 -27.44
C ALA A 30 -48.92 14.63 -27.28
N VAL A 31 -49.62 14.06 -26.30
CA VAL A 31 -51.08 13.99 -26.22
C VAL A 31 -51.44 13.37 -24.86
N ALA A 32 -52.42 13.97 -24.20
CA ALA A 32 -53.09 13.43 -23.04
C ALA A 32 -53.92 12.19 -23.40
N SER A 33 -53.86 11.16 -22.55
CA SER A 33 -55.01 10.28 -22.34
C SER A 33 -54.94 9.72 -20.92
N THR A 34 -55.82 10.26 -20.08
CA THR A 34 -56.27 9.64 -18.84
C THR A 34 -56.95 8.32 -19.19
N VAL A 35 -56.28 7.21 -18.95
CA VAL A 35 -56.93 5.91 -18.75
C VAL A 35 -56.76 5.56 -17.29
N THR A 36 -57.84 5.77 -16.53
CA THR A 36 -58.12 5.02 -15.32
C THR A 36 -58.22 3.55 -15.70
N ASN A 37 -57.15 2.78 -15.50
CA ASN A 37 -57.27 1.34 -15.37
C ASN A 37 -56.65 0.91 -14.05
N SER A 38 -57.52 0.81 -13.05
CA SER A 38 -57.29 0.03 -11.84
C SER A 38 -56.97 -1.42 -12.24
N HIS A 39 -56.01 -2.02 -11.52
CA HIS A 39 -55.52 -3.41 -11.64
C HIS A 39 -54.40 -3.69 -12.66
N ALA A 40 -53.18 -3.22 -12.35
CA ALA A 40 -51.92 -3.93 -12.64
C ALA A 40 -50.74 -3.29 -11.88
N GLY A 41 -50.89 -3.06 -10.58
CA GLY A 41 -49.82 -2.52 -9.73
C GLY A 41 -49.23 -3.61 -8.86
N PHE A 42 -48.58 -4.63 -9.43
CA PHE A 42 -47.84 -5.64 -8.64
C PHE A 42 -47.02 -6.54 -9.58
N PHE A 43 -45.85 -6.10 -10.08
CA PHE A 43 -44.80 -7.06 -10.50
C PHE A 43 -43.41 -6.46 -10.77
N PHE A 44 -43.21 -5.13 -10.85
CA PHE A 44 -41.90 -4.55 -11.21
C PHE A 44 -40.98 -4.20 -10.03
N GLN A 45 -41.44 -4.35 -8.78
CA GLN A 45 -40.72 -3.87 -7.59
C GLN A 45 -39.86 -4.95 -6.90
N GLY A 46 -39.95 -6.20 -7.33
CA GLY A 46 -39.17 -7.31 -6.77
C GLY A 46 -37.80 -7.52 -7.41
N GLU A 47 -37.64 -7.17 -8.70
CA GLU A 47 -36.40 -7.43 -9.44
C GLU A 47 -35.29 -6.43 -9.09
N LYS A 48 -35.62 -5.13 -8.98
CA LYS A 48 -34.65 -4.09 -8.61
C LYS A 48 -34.23 -4.14 -7.14
N ALA A 49 -35.15 -4.49 -6.23
CA ALA A 49 -34.83 -4.64 -4.82
C ALA A 49 -33.97 -5.88 -4.54
N ALA A 50 -34.15 -6.96 -5.31
CA ALA A 50 -33.30 -8.15 -5.23
C ALA A 50 -31.88 -7.88 -5.78
N ASP A 51 -31.77 -7.12 -6.87
CA ASP A 51 -30.50 -6.70 -7.48
C ASP A 51 -29.69 -5.81 -6.53
N ASP A 52 -30.31 -4.78 -5.95
CA ASP A 52 -29.68 -3.89 -4.97
C ASP A 52 -29.21 -4.66 -3.71
N THR A 53 -29.98 -5.65 -3.23
CA THR A 53 -29.56 -6.49 -2.08
C THR A 53 -28.41 -7.44 -2.42
N ALA A 54 -28.38 -8.01 -3.63
CA ALA A 54 -27.32 -8.91 -4.06
C ALA A 54 -25.98 -8.17 -4.24
N GLU A 55 -26.01 -6.94 -4.76
CA GLU A 55 -24.82 -6.08 -4.83
C GLU A 55 -24.31 -5.70 -3.44
N THR A 56 -25.21 -5.41 -2.50
CA THR A 56 -24.85 -5.07 -1.12
C THR A 56 -24.25 -6.27 -0.39
N GLU A 57 -24.81 -7.46 -0.55
CA GLU A 57 -24.26 -8.70 0.01
C GLU A 57 -22.90 -9.06 -0.60
N LEU A 58 -22.73 -8.90 -1.91
CA LEU A 58 -21.43 -9.10 -2.58
C LEU A 58 -20.37 -8.11 -2.08
N ALA A 59 -20.74 -6.84 -1.90
CA ALA A 59 -19.85 -5.82 -1.37
C ALA A 59 -19.43 -6.13 0.07
N ASN A 60 -20.36 -6.59 0.92
CA ASN A 60 -20.07 -6.98 2.30
C ASN A 60 -19.18 -8.22 2.36
N LEU A 61 -19.45 -9.25 1.55
CA LEU A 61 -18.62 -10.46 1.46
C LEU A 61 -17.21 -10.14 0.97
N LYS A 62 -17.10 -9.22 0.01
CA LYS A 62 -15.80 -8.73 -0.47
C LYS A 62 -15.06 -7.98 0.63
N ALA A 63 -15.73 -7.08 1.33
CA ALA A 63 -15.14 -6.35 2.45
C ALA A 63 -14.66 -7.28 3.57
N GLU A 64 -15.45 -8.29 3.95
CA GLU A 64 -15.06 -9.28 4.96
C GLU A 64 -13.84 -10.10 4.52
N LYS A 65 -13.79 -10.47 3.23
CA LYS A 65 -12.63 -11.18 2.67
C LYS A 65 -11.39 -10.30 2.61
N ASP A 66 -11.54 -9.03 2.23
CA ASP A 66 -10.45 -8.05 2.19
C ASP A 66 -9.90 -7.82 3.63
N ASP A 67 -10.78 -7.76 4.64
CA ASP A 67 -10.40 -7.62 6.05
C ASP A 67 -9.64 -8.87 6.57
N GLU A 68 -10.10 -10.08 6.24
CA GLU A 68 -9.42 -11.33 6.64
C GLU A 68 -8.01 -11.41 6.03
N LEU A 69 -7.89 -10.97 4.77
CA LEU A 69 -6.65 -10.95 4.01
C LEU A 69 -5.66 -9.95 4.60
N ASP A 70 -6.11 -8.75 4.92
CA ASP A 70 -5.31 -7.73 5.58
C ASP A 70 -4.79 -8.22 6.94
N LEU A 71 -5.63 -8.92 7.71
CA LEU A 71 -5.24 -9.54 8.97
C LEU A 71 -4.19 -10.65 8.78
N ALA A 72 -4.35 -11.49 7.76
CA ALA A 72 -3.38 -12.53 7.43
C ALA A 72 -2.03 -11.93 7.01
N THR A 73 -2.05 -10.88 6.18
CA THR A 73 -0.85 -10.12 5.78
C THR A 73 -0.13 -9.58 7.01
N GLU A 74 -0.84 -8.93 7.93
CA GLU A 74 -0.22 -8.33 9.11
C GLU A 74 0.37 -9.39 10.04
N ARG A 75 -0.29 -10.54 10.20
CA ARG A 75 0.26 -11.67 10.98
C ARG A 75 1.58 -12.18 10.39
N LEU A 76 1.65 -12.34 9.07
CA LEU A 76 2.87 -12.75 8.39
C LEU A 76 3.98 -11.69 8.54
N LEU A 77 3.63 -10.41 8.38
CA LEU A 77 4.58 -9.32 8.61
C LEU A 77 5.10 -9.30 10.05
N GLN A 78 4.27 -9.55 11.06
CA GLN A 78 4.73 -9.63 12.45
C GLN A 78 5.71 -10.77 12.68
N ILE A 79 5.47 -11.95 12.07
CA ILE A 79 6.40 -13.09 12.14
C ILE A 79 7.74 -12.70 11.50
N LEU A 80 7.69 -12.13 10.30
CA LEU A 80 8.86 -11.78 9.53
C LEU A 80 9.62 -10.56 10.10
N ARG A 81 8.96 -9.61 10.77
CA ARG A 81 9.63 -8.51 11.48
C ARG A 81 10.50 -9.03 12.61
N ARG A 82 10.12 -10.12 13.28
CA ARG A 82 10.94 -10.73 14.34
C ARG A 82 12.19 -11.40 13.78
N ARG A 83 12.07 -12.06 12.62
CA ARG A 83 13.16 -12.74 11.93
C ARG A 83 12.95 -12.69 10.42
N PRO A 84 13.50 -11.68 9.72
CA PRO A 84 13.38 -11.59 8.28
C PRO A 84 14.12 -12.76 7.62
N HIS A 85 13.41 -13.70 7.01
CA HIS A 85 14.03 -14.77 6.24
C HIS A 85 13.16 -15.17 5.04
N PHE A 86 13.79 -15.71 3.99
CA PHE A 86 13.06 -16.39 2.91
C PHE A 86 12.61 -17.76 3.42
N GLY A 87 11.43 -18.19 3.00
CA GLY A 87 10.83 -19.45 3.45
C GLY A 87 9.31 -19.36 3.46
N THR A 88 8.65 -20.35 4.06
CA THR A 88 7.19 -20.52 3.92
C THR A 88 6.37 -19.27 4.31
N ALA A 89 6.76 -18.55 5.36
CA ALA A 89 6.05 -17.34 5.76
C ALA A 89 6.20 -16.20 4.74
N PHE A 90 7.42 -16.01 4.21
CA PHE A 90 7.70 -15.03 3.17
C PHE A 90 7.02 -15.40 1.85
N ASP A 91 7.10 -16.65 1.44
CA ASP A 91 6.49 -17.11 0.18
C ASP A 91 4.97 -16.92 0.21
N ARG A 92 4.33 -17.23 1.35
CA ARG A 92 2.91 -16.98 1.57
C ARG A 92 2.58 -15.49 1.51
N LEU A 93 3.38 -14.65 2.17
CA LEU A 93 3.20 -13.20 2.12
C LEU A 93 3.31 -12.70 0.68
N TYR A 94 4.36 -13.07 -0.03
CA TYR A 94 4.60 -12.63 -1.40
C TYR A 94 3.48 -13.09 -2.35
N GLN A 95 3.08 -14.37 -2.26
CA GLN A 95 2.00 -14.91 -3.08
C GLN A 95 0.68 -14.18 -2.84
N GLN A 96 0.34 -13.93 -1.56
CA GLN A 96 -0.85 -13.20 -1.19
C GLN A 96 -0.83 -11.78 -1.76
N LEU A 97 0.21 -11.00 -1.45
CA LEU A 97 0.38 -9.63 -1.95
C LEU A 97 0.38 -9.52 -3.48
N ALA A 98 0.87 -10.56 -4.18
CA ALA A 98 0.86 -10.61 -5.63
C ALA A 98 -0.54 -10.85 -6.21
N ILE A 99 -1.34 -11.72 -5.60
CA ILE A 99 -2.74 -11.98 -5.98
C ILE A 99 -3.58 -10.73 -5.76
N ASP A 100 -3.36 -10.05 -4.63
CA ASP A 100 -4.18 -8.92 -4.18
C ASP A 100 -3.74 -7.59 -4.80
N GLN A 101 -2.65 -7.61 -5.59
CA GLN A 101 -2.01 -6.42 -6.20
C GLN A 101 -1.57 -5.36 -5.18
N GLN A 102 -1.42 -5.76 -3.91
CA GLN A 102 -0.98 -4.91 -2.79
C GLN A 102 0.54 -4.95 -2.57
N LEU A 103 1.29 -5.63 -3.44
CA LEU A 103 2.74 -5.77 -3.29
C LEU A 103 3.45 -4.39 -3.25
N SER A 104 3.14 -3.48 -4.18
CA SER A 104 3.78 -2.16 -4.20
C SER A 104 3.40 -1.30 -3.00
N THR A 105 2.11 -1.25 -2.66
CA THR A 105 1.61 -0.46 -1.53
C THR A 105 2.20 -0.94 -0.21
N THR A 106 2.38 -2.25 -0.04
CA THR A 106 3.02 -2.84 1.13
C THR A 106 4.50 -2.50 1.20
N ILE A 107 5.22 -2.57 0.07
CA ILE A 107 6.63 -2.16 0.00
C ILE A 107 6.79 -0.68 0.39
N ASP A 108 5.93 0.19 -0.16
CA ASP A 108 5.97 1.63 0.13
C ASP A 108 5.70 1.89 1.61
N ARG A 109 4.72 1.20 2.20
CA ARG A 109 4.42 1.28 3.64
C ARG A 109 5.61 0.85 4.50
N LEU A 110 6.26 -0.26 4.16
CA LEU A 110 7.45 -0.74 4.87
C LEU A 110 8.64 0.22 4.72
N ALA A 111 8.79 0.87 3.56
CA ALA A 111 9.80 1.90 3.35
C ALA A 111 9.54 3.14 4.23
N VAL A 112 8.30 3.59 4.34
CA VAL A 112 7.91 4.69 5.25
C VAL A 112 8.17 4.31 6.71
N GLU A 113 7.86 3.08 7.11
CA GLU A 113 8.15 2.57 8.46
C GLU A 113 9.66 2.54 8.74
N ALA A 114 10.47 2.14 7.75
CA ALA A 114 11.92 2.15 7.85
C ALA A 114 12.49 3.56 8.06
N ASP A 115 11.85 4.60 7.55
CA ASP A 115 12.32 5.97 7.69
C ASP A 115 11.96 6.62 9.05
N GLY A 116 10.80 6.27 9.62
CA GLY A 116 10.23 6.92 10.81
C GLY A 116 10.11 6.09 12.09
N GLY A 117 10.37 4.78 12.05
CA GLY A 117 10.13 3.86 13.17
C GLY A 117 11.18 3.88 14.31
N ALA A 118 10.83 3.25 15.44
CA ALA A 118 11.81 2.88 16.47
C ALA A 118 12.93 2.01 15.83
N LYS A 119 14.19 2.18 16.26
CA LYS A 119 15.37 1.60 15.59
C LYS A 119 15.23 0.11 15.24
N ASP A 120 14.73 -0.69 16.17
CA ASP A 120 14.68 -2.14 16.01
C ASP A 120 13.65 -2.59 14.95
N ASN A 121 12.44 -2.00 14.95
CA ASN A 121 11.41 -2.32 13.94
C ASN A 121 11.71 -1.67 12.59
N SER A 122 12.35 -0.50 12.59
CA SER A 122 12.74 0.25 11.38
C SER A 122 13.74 -0.54 10.53
N ALA A 123 14.74 -1.17 11.16
CA ALA A 123 15.70 -2.00 10.44
C ALA A 123 15.04 -3.24 9.82
N SER A 124 14.20 -3.96 10.57
CA SER A 124 13.49 -5.14 10.04
C SER A 124 12.52 -4.77 8.92
N ALA A 125 11.81 -3.64 9.02
CA ALA A 125 10.93 -3.15 7.95
C ALA A 125 11.71 -2.86 6.65
N ALA A 126 12.87 -2.21 6.77
CA ALA A 126 13.77 -1.98 5.64
C ALA A 126 14.28 -3.28 5.01
N THR A 127 14.66 -4.26 5.83
CA THR A 127 15.07 -5.59 5.38
C THR A 127 13.96 -6.30 4.61
N LEU A 128 12.73 -6.28 5.12
CA LEU A 128 11.58 -6.91 4.46
C LEU A 128 11.22 -6.23 3.15
N ALA A 129 11.20 -4.90 3.09
CA ALA A 129 10.98 -4.16 1.85
C ALA A 129 12.06 -4.51 0.81
N GLY A 130 13.32 -4.59 1.25
CA GLY A 130 14.45 -5.00 0.42
C GLY A 130 14.30 -6.44 -0.12
N MET A 131 13.88 -7.38 0.72
CA MET A 131 13.63 -8.78 0.33
C MET A 131 12.50 -8.90 -0.71
N LEU A 132 11.39 -8.19 -0.51
CA LEU A 132 10.27 -8.15 -1.47
C LEU A 132 10.71 -7.59 -2.83
N GLN A 133 11.51 -6.53 -2.83
CA GLN A 133 12.06 -5.95 -4.06
C GLN A 133 13.07 -6.89 -4.74
N LEU A 134 13.91 -7.57 -3.96
CA LEU A 134 14.85 -8.55 -4.49
C LEU A 134 14.11 -9.72 -5.16
N HIS A 135 13.05 -10.22 -4.52
CA HIS A 135 12.21 -11.29 -5.05
C HIS A 135 11.47 -10.87 -6.33
N ARG A 136 11.09 -9.60 -6.45
CA ARG A 136 10.49 -9.03 -7.68
C ARG A 136 11.51 -8.77 -8.80
N GLY A 137 12.81 -8.89 -8.53
CA GLY A 137 13.88 -8.62 -9.51
C GLY A 137 14.26 -7.14 -9.63
N HIS A 138 13.95 -6.31 -8.62
CA HIS A 138 14.37 -4.91 -8.55
C HIS A 138 15.61 -4.75 -7.67
N GLN A 139 16.72 -5.41 -8.03
CA GLN A 139 17.91 -5.48 -7.18
C GLN A 139 18.47 -4.10 -6.76
N LYS A 140 18.42 -3.07 -7.61
CA LYS A 140 18.90 -1.72 -7.24
C LYS A 140 18.07 -1.07 -6.13
N GLN A 141 16.75 -1.24 -6.16
CA GLN A 141 15.87 -0.74 -5.11
C GLN A 141 16.06 -1.56 -3.82
N ALA A 142 16.23 -2.88 -3.96
CA ALA A 142 16.55 -3.75 -2.84
C ALA A 142 17.85 -3.34 -2.15
N ILE A 143 18.92 -3.06 -2.90
CA ILE A 143 20.21 -2.58 -2.36
C ILE A 143 20.01 -1.31 -1.54
N ALA A 144 19.28 -0.31 -2.06
CA ALA A 144 19.05 0.94 -1.33
C ALA A 144 18.32 0.70 0.01
N LEU A 145 17.27 -0.12 0.02
CA LEU A 145 16.52 -0.46 1.22
C LEU A 145 17.36 -1.26 2.22
N LEU A 146 18.15 -2.21 1.74
CA LEU A 146 19.03 -3.03 2.59
C LEU A 146 20.21 -2.22 3.14
N GLN A 147 20.72 -1.24 2.40
CA GLN A 147 21.67 -0.28 2.94
C GLN A 147 21.04 0.51 4.09
N THR A 148 19.82 1.01 3.95
CA THR A 148 19.08 1.64 5.05
C THR A 148 18.96 0.69 6.25
N ALA A 149 18.62 -0.59 6.03
CA ALA A 149 18.56 -1.58 7.10
C ALA A 149 19.89 -1.69 7.88
N THR A 150 21.01 -1.83 7.16
CA THR A 150 22.35 -1.92 7.79
C THR A 150 22.79 -0.61 8.46
N LEU A 151 22.29 0.54 8.03
CA LEU A 151 22.54 1.82 8.70
C LEU A 151 21.73 1.96 9.99
N ARG A 152 20.50 1.45 10.01
CA ARG A 152 19.62 1.47 11.19
C ARG A 152 20.09 0.51 12.26
N GLN A 153 20.50 -0.70 11.85
CA GLN A 153 21.03 -1.73 12.73
C GLN A 153 22.32 -2.32 12.14
N PRO A 154 23.49 -1.71 12.45
CA PRO A 154 24.78 -2.15 11.93
C PRO A 154 25.19 -3.56 12.34
N ASP A 155 24.61 -4.06 13.45
CA ASP A 155 24.92 -5.36 14.03
C ASP A 155 23.91 -6.45 13.60
N ASP A 156 23.01 -6.16 12.65
CA ASP A 156 22.09 -7.16 12.10
C ASP A 156 22.76 -7.98 10.98
N ALA A 157 23.17 -9.20 11.33
CA ALA A 157 23.78 -10.14 10.40
C ALA A 157 22.88 -10.45 9.18
N ILE A 158 21.55 -10.48 9.38
CA ILE A 158 20.57 -10.82 8.35
C ILE A 158 20.51 -9.71 7.29
N ALA A 159 20.44 -8.44 7.71
CA ALA A 159 20.47 -7.31 6.80
C ALA A 159 21.74 -7.29 5.92
N HIS A 160 22.92 -7.56 6.50
CA HIS A 160 24.17 -7.65 5.76
C HIS A 160 24.21 -8.82 4.78
N TRP A 161 23.65 -9.97 5.15
CA TRP A 161 23.56 -11.13 4.25
C TRP A 161 22.67 -10.84 3.05
N TYR A 162 21.49 -10.26 3.27
CA TYR A 162 20.58 -9.87 2.20
C TYR A 162 21.18 -8.78 1.30
N LEU A 163 21.87 -7.80 1.89
CA LEU A 163 22.59 -6.78 1.13
C LEU A 163 23.63 -7.43 0.20
N GLY A 164 24.38 -8.40 0.73
CA GLY A 164 25.33 -9.21 -0.06
C GLY A 164 24.65 -9.95 -1.21
N LYS A 165 23.53 -10.62 -0.96
CA LYS A 165 22.74 -11.29 -2.01
C LYS A 165 22.23 -10.31 -3.06
N ALA A 166 21.74 -9.15 -2.66
CA ALA A 166 21.26 -8.14 -3.59
C ALA A 166 22.40 -7.63 -4.50
N PHE A 167 23.60 -7.42 -3.95
CA PHE A 167 24.78 -7.09 -4.75
C PHE A 167 25.23 -8.21 -5.68
N ILE A 168 25.10 -9.49 -5.30
CA ILE A 168 25.39 -10.62 -6.19
C ILE A 168 24.44 -10.59 -7.40
N VAL A 169 23.14 -10.40 -7.16
CA VAL A 169 22.14 -10.33 -8.24
C VAL A 169 22.37 -9.11 -9.14
N ASP A 170 22.82 -7.99 -8.58
CA ASP A 170 23.22 -6.79 -9.33
C ASP A 170 24.63 -6.86 -9.94
N GLN A 171 25.32 -8.01 -9.82
CA GLN A 171 26.66 -8.27 -10.35
C GLN A 171 27.79 -7.39 -9.75
N GLN A 172 27.55 -6.79 -8.59
CA GLN A 172 28.53 -5.99 -7.85
C GLN A 172 29.35 -6.85 -6.88
N ARG A 173 30.39 -7.50 -7.40
CA ARG A 173 31.16 -8.50 -6.65
C ARG A 173 31.89 -7.97 -5.41
N GLU A 174 32.57 -6.82 -5.52
CA GLU A 174 33.34 -6.26 -4.39
C GLU A 174 32.43 -5.84 -3.22
N PRO A 175 31.35 -5.06 -3.44
CA PRO A 175 30.38 -4.75 -2.39
C PRO A 175 29.71 -5.99 -1.80
N ALA A 176 29.41 -7.01 -2.62
CA ALA A 176 28.84 -8.27 -2.14
C ALA A 176 29.76 -8.97 -1.13
N VAL A 177 31.05 -9.10 -1.45
CA VAL A 177 32.03 -9.73 -0.56
C VAL A 177 32.15 -8.97 0.76
N ALA A 178 32.18 -7.64 0.71
CA ALA A 178 32.25 -6.81 1.90
C ALA A 178 31.02 -6.99 2.80
N ALA A 179 29.81 -6.93 2.23
CA ALA A 179 28.57 -7.10 2.97
C ALA A 179 28.44 -8.51 3.58
N LEU A 180 28.73 -9.57 2.80
CA LEU A 180 28.69 -10.94 3.30
C LEU A 180 29.72 -11.18 4.40
N ARG A 181 30.94 -10.65 4.26
CA ARG A 181 31.96 -10.76 5.31
C ARG A 181 31.48 -10.12 6.60
N ARG A 182 30.87 -8.92 6.51
CA ARG A 182 30.33 -8.25 7.68
C ARG A 182 29.21 -9.07 8.34
N GLY A 183 28.31 -9.65 7.56
CA GLY A 183 27.27 -10.54 8.08
C GLY A 183 27.82 -11.77 8.81
N LEU A 184 28.95 -12.33 8.35
CA LEU A 184 29.61 -13.48 8.97
C LEU A 184 30.40 -13.14 10.24
N GLU A 185 30.89 -11.91 10.37
CA GLU A 185 31.59 -11.42 11.57
C GLU A 185 30.64 -11.12 12.73
N LEU A 186 29.37 -10.85 12.43
CA LEU A 186 28.36 -10.52 13.41
C LEU A 186 27.84 -11.79 14.09
N PRO A 187 27.40 -11.70 15.37
CA PRO A 187 26.80 -12.81 16.08
C PRO A 187 25.43 -13.13 15.48
N ALA A 188 25.42 -13.87 14.37
CA ALA A 188 24.23 -14.53 13.91
C ALA A 188 23.90 -15.66 14.87
N SER A 189 22.66 -15.74 15.34
CA SER A 189 22.16 -16.99 15.90
C SER A 189 22.36 -18.03 14.81
N ARG A 190 23.26 -18.99 15.03
CA ARG A 190 23.79 -19.93 14.01
C ARG A 190 22.70 -20.68 13.19
N GLY A 191 21.45 -20.69 13.63
CA GLY A 191 20.30 -21.22 12.89
C GLY A 191 19.62 -20.24 11.91
N ASP A 192 20.03 -18.98 11.84
CA ASP A 192 19.36 -17.91 11.06
C ASP A 192 20.01 -17.66 9.68
N LEU A 193 21.18 -18.26 9.38
CA LEU A 193 21.95 -18.00 8.13
C LEU A 193 22.09 -19.23 7.21
N ILE A 194 21.46 -20.36 7.54
CA ILE A 194 21.63 -21.63 6.82
C ILE A 194 20.28 -22.05 6.25
N ASP A 195 20.00 -21.61 5.02
CA ASP A 195 19.08 -22.24 4.06
C ASP A 195 19.51 -21.86 2.64
#